data_AF-A0A2K3M0A6-F1
#
_entry.id   AF-A0A2K3M0A6-F1
#
_cell.length_a   1.000
_cell.length_b   1.000
_cell.length_c   1.000
_cell.angle_alpha   90.00
_cell.angle_beta   90.00
_cell.angle_gamma   90.00
#
_symmetry.space_group_name_H-M   'P 1'
#
loop_
_entity.id
_entity.type
_entity.pdbx_description
1 polymer ?
#
loop_
_entity_poly.entity_id
_entity_poly.type
_entity_poly.pdbx_seq_one_letter_code
_entity_poly.pdbx_strand_id
1 'polypeptide(L)'
;MLRHLSFDRYGETKHVLQKVDLVDDANLDYHYSIIGGDGLPDTVEKISFEAKLSAGPNGGSIAKLSVKYTTKGDVIPSEEELKSNKAKGDGLFKALEGYVLANPDYN
;
A
#
# COMPACT_ATOMS: atom_id res chain seq x y z
N MET A 1 -8.44 -3.50 -12.72
CA MET A 1 -7.27 -4.21 -13.31
C MET A 1 -6.62 -5.08 -12.23
N LEU A 2 -6.19 -6.30 -12.54
CA LEU A 2 -5.45 -7.17 -11.61
C LEU A 2 -3.95 -7.13 -11.89
N ARG A 3 -3.13 -7.12 -10.85
CA ARG A 3 -1.68 -7.09 -10.88
C ARG A 3 -1.13 -8.15 -9.92
N HIS A 4 -0.09 -8.85 -10.35
CA HIS A 4 0.66 -9.78 -9.53
C HIS A 4 1.97 -9.10 -9.10
N LEU A 5 2.15 -8.90 -7.80
CA LEU A 5 3.34 -8.25 -7.25
C LEU A 5 4.14 -9.28 -6.47
N SER A 6 5.38 -9.52 -6.90
CA SER A 6 6.33 -10.39 -6.20
C SER A 6 7.31 -9.56 -5.37
N PHE A 7 7.73 -10.07 -4.22
CA PHE A 7 8.72 -9.44 -3.36
C PHE A 7 9.54 -10.49 -2.61
N ASP A 8 10.79 -10.17 -2.30
CA ASP A 8 11.60 -10.99 -1.40
C ASP A 8 11.24 -10.68 0.05
N ARG A 9 11.03 -11.73 0.85
CA ARG A 9 10.90 -11.62 2.29
C ARG A 9 11.81 -12.65 2.95
N TYR A 10 12.97 -12.18 3.40
CA TYR A 10 14.00 -12.99 4.07
C TYR A 10 14.56 -14.12 3.19
N GLY A 11 14.79 -13.85 1.91
CA GLY A 11 15.31 -14.83 0.96
C GLY A 11 14.26 -15.76 0.36
N GLU A 12 12.98 -15.57 0.71
CA GLU A 12 11.86 -16.28 0.10
C GLU A 12 11.07 -15.34 -0.81
N THR A 13 10.86 -15.75 -2.07
CA THR A 13 9.98 -15.02 -2.98
C THR A 13 8.53 -15.22 -2.57
N LYS A 14 7.85 -14.13 -2.25
CA LYS A 14 6.42 -14.04 -1.92
C LYS A 14 5.68 -13.25 -2.99
N HIS A 15 4.36 -13.34 -2.98
CA HIS A 15 3.52 -12.57 -3.89
C HIS A 15 2.22 -12.08 -3.26
N VAL A 16 1.64 -11.03 -3.87
CA VAL A 16 0.26 -10.59 -3.62
C VAL A 16 -0.48 -10.36 -4.92
N LEU A 17 -1.78 -10.63 -4.90
CA LEU A 17 -2.72 -10.26 -5.95
C LEU A 17 -3.33 -8.91 -5.60
N GLN A 18 -2.87 -7.87 -6.31
CA GLN A 18 -3.38 -6.52 -6.19
C GLN A 18 -4.46 -6.28 -7.26
N LYS A 19 -5.60 -5.76 -6.85
CA LYS A 19 -6.65 -5.26 -7.72
C LYS A 19 -6.67 -3.74 -7.66
N VAL A 20 -6.50 -3.08 -8.80
CA VAL A 20 -6.71 -1.64 -8.93
C VAL A 20 -8.21 -1.38 -9.02
N ASP A 21 -8.69 -0.57 -8.09
CA ASP A 21 -10.10 -0.21 -7.91
C ASP A 21 -10.42 1.20 -8.46
N LEU A 22 -9.49 2.15 -8.33
CA LEU A 22 -9.59 3.51 -8.88
C LEU A 22 -8.22 4.04 -9.30
N VAL A 23 -8.20 4.74 -10.43
CA VAL A 23 -7.11 5.63 -10.85
C VAL A 23 -7.74 6.95 -11.25
N ASP A 24 -7.44 8.00 -10.51
CA ASP A 24 -7.89 9.36 -10.78
C ASP A 24 -6.67 10.29 -10.80
N ASP A 25 -6.09 10.42 -11.98
CA ASP A 25 -4.88 11.24 -12.19
C ASP A 25 -5.15 12.73 -11.97
N ALA A 26 -6.40 13.20 -12.18
CA ALA A 26 -6.75 14.60 -12.00
C ALA A 26 -6.76 15.01 -10.52
N ASN A 27 -7.17 14.09 -9.64
CA ASN A 27 -7.23 14.32 -8.19
C ASN A 27 -6.10 13.65 -7.41
N LEU A 28 -5.14 13.03 -8.10
CA LEU A 28 -4.05 12.23 -7.53
C LEU A 28 -4.56 11.20 -6.51
N ASP A 29 -5.63 10.49 -6.89
CA ASP A 29 -6.31 9.50 -6.07
C ASP A 29 -6.16 8.10 -6.65
N TYR A 30 -5.66 7.17 -5.83
CA TYR A 30 -5.36 5.81 -6.25
C TYR A 30 -5.88 4.82 -5.22
N HIS A 31 -6.84 4.01 -5.63
CA HIS A 31 -7.40 2.97 -4.78
C HIS A 31 -7.04 1.59 -5.30
N TYR A 32 -6.64 0.71 -4.39
CA TYR A 32 -6.37 -0.67 -4.71
C TYR A 32 -6.71 -1.59 -3.54
N SER A 33 -6.89 -2.87 -3.83
CA SER A 33 -7.12 -3.91 -2.84
C SER A 33 -6.12 -5.04 -3.01
N ILE A 34 -5.64 -5.60 -1.91
CA ILE A 34 -4.99 -6.91 -1.91
C ILE A 34 -6.09 -7.96 -1.67
N ILE A 35 -6.22 -8.89 -2.61
CA ILE A 35 -7.31 -9.89 -2.64
C ILE A 35 -6.81 -11.34 -2.63
N GLY A 36 -5.50 -11.55 -2.62
CA GLY A 36 -4.89 -12.87 -2.48
C GLY A 36 -3.36 -12.82 -2.36
N GLY A 37 -2.76 -13.99 -2.18
CA GLY A 37 -1.31 -14.19 -2.05
C GLY A 37 -0.80 -14.20 -0.61
N ASP A 38 0.51 -14.34 -0.46
CA ASP A 38 1.23 -14.54 0.81
C ASP A 38 1.17 -13.34 1.76
N GLY A 39 0.69 -12.19 1.28
CA GLY A 39 0.55 -10.97 2.07
C GLY A 39 -0.75 -10.82 2.84
N LEU A 40 -1.74 -11.72 2.63
CA LEU A 40 -3.01 -11.72 3.36
C LEU A 40 -2.99 -12.75 4.49
N PRO A 41 -3.26 -12.35 5.75
CA PRO A 41 -3.52 -13.30 6.83
C PRO A 41 -4.74 -14.16 6.53
N ASP A 42 -4.75 -15.41 7.02
CA ASP A 42 -5.87 -16.34 6.80
C ASP A 42 -7.22 -15.81 7.32
N THR A 43 -7.19 -14.91 8.30
CA THR A 43 -8.37 -14.26 8.90
C THR A 43 -8.86 -13.05 8.13
N VAL A 44 -8.17 -12.63 7.06
CA VAL A 44 -8.49 -11.45 6.26
C VAL A 44 -8.87 -11.86 4.85
N GLU A 45 -10.03 -11.43 4.37
CA GLU A 45 -10.51 -11.70 3.00
C GLU A 45 -9.93 -10.69 2.00
N LYS A 46 -9.78 -9.44 2.43
CA LYS A 46 -9.33 -8.33 1.59
C LYS A 46 -8.77 -7.20 2.44
N ILE A 47 -7.73 -6.54 1.92
CA ILE A 47 -7.26 -5.25 2.46
C ILE A 47 -7.42 -4.20 1.37
N SER A 48 -8.18 -3.15 1.62
CA SER A 48 -8.40 -2.04 0.69
C SER A 48 -7.63 -0.80 1.13
N PHE A 49 -7.02 -0.14 0.16
CA PHE A 49 -6.16 1.02 0.32
C PHE A 49 -6.74 2.18 -0.49
N GLU A 50 -6.93 3.32 0.17
CA GLU A 50 -7.33 4.58 -0.46
C GLU A 50 -6.18 5.56 -0.26
N ALA A 51 -5.40 5.79 -1.32
CA ALA A 51 -4.20 6.61 -1.30
C ALA A 51 -4.44 7.90 -2.09
N LYS A 52 -4.26 9.04 -1.42
CA LYS A 52 -4.41 10.36 -2.04
C LYS A 52 -3.18 11.23 -1.78
N LEU A 53 -2.70 11.89 -2.81
CA LEU A 53 -1.66 12.90 -2.70
C LEU A 53 -2.26 14.31 -2.81
N SER A 54 -1.70 15.24 -2.06
CA SER A 54 -2.04 16.66 -2.13
C SER A 54 -0.80 17.52 -1.96
N ALA A 55 -0.82 18.74 -2.48
CA ALA A 55 0.26 19.70 -2.28
C ALA A 55 0.52 19.93 -0.79
N GLY A 56 1.77 19.74 -0.38
CA GLY A 56 2.26 20.06 0.95
C GLY A 56 2.86 21.47 1.02
N PRO A 57 3.24 21.93 2.22
CA PRO A 57 3.98 23.18 2.36
C PRO A 57 5.35 23.10 1.64
N ASN A 58 5.88 24.26 1.25
CA ASN A 58 7.21 24.41 0.67
C ASN A 58 7.46 23.60 -0.63
N GLY A 59 6.42 23.33 -1.41
CA GLY A 59 6.52 22.57 -2.66
C GLY A 59 6.64 21.06 -2.49
N GLY A 60 6.47 20.54 -1.27
CA GLY A 60 6.41 19.11 -1.00
C GLY A 60 5.03 18.50 -1.28
N SER A 61 4.84 17.24 -0.86
CA SER A 61 3.57 16.52 -0.96
C SER A 61 3.15 15.97 0.40
N ILE A 62 1.83 15.88 0.62
CA ILE A 62 1.23 15.16 1.75
C ILE A 62 0.52 13.94 1.18
N ALA A 63 0.89 12.76 1.67
CA ALA A 63 0.22 11.49 1.35
C ALA A 63 -0.75 11.11 2.46
N LYS A 64 -2.02 10.92 2.10
CA LYS A 64 -3.02 10.33 2.98
C LYS A 64 -3.31 8.91 2.51
N LEU A 65 -3.09 7.94 3.39
CA LEU A 65 -3.38 6.53 3.14
C LEU A 65 -4.41 6.04 4.16
N SER A 66 -5.57 5.60 3.68
CA SER A 66 -6.56 4.90 4.49
C SER A 66 -6.50 3.40 4.19
N VAL A 67 -6.48 2.57 5.23
CA VAL A 67 -6.40 1.11 5.11
C VAL A 67 -7.62 0.49 5.78
N LYS A 68 -8.34 -0.36 5.05
CA LYS A 68 -9.55 -1.05 5.52
C LYS A 68 -9.33 -2.56 5.42
N TYR A 69 -9.53 -3.26 6.54
CA TYR A 69 -9.43 -4.72 6.60
C TYR A 69 -10.84 -5.30 6.56
N THR A 70 -11.10 -6.17 5.58
CA THR A 70 -12.30 -7.01 5.54
C THR A 70 -11.92 -8.38 6.08
N THR A 71 -12.40 -8.71 7.26
CA THR A 71 -12.04 -9.94 7.99
C THR A 71 -13.11 -11.02 7.83
N LYS A 72 -12.68 -12.27 8.03
CA LYS A 72 -13.58 -13.43 8.10
C LYS A 72 -14.26 -13.42 9.47
N GLY A 73 -15.58 -13.19 9.49
CA GLY A 73 -16.35 -13.06 10.73
C GLY A 73 -15.92 -11.84 11.55
N ASP A 74 -16.14 -11.89 12.87
CA ASP A 74 -15.89 -10.75 13.77
C ASP A 74 -14.45 -10.65 14.28
N VAL A 75 -13.47 -11.13 13.49
CA VAL A 75 -12.05 -11.04 13.84
C VAL A 75 -11.59 -9.59 13.66
N ILE A 76 -10.93 -9.05 14.68
CA ILE A 76 -10.35 -7.70 14.65
C ILE A 76 -8.82 -7.85 14.58
N PRO A 77 -8.14 -7.22 13.60
CA PRO A 77 -6.68 -7.20 13.56
C PRO A 77 -6.10 -6.61 14.84
N SER A 78 -5.01 -7.18 15.35
CA SER A 78 -4.38 -6.68 16.55
C SER A 78 -3.71 -5.31 16.32
N GLU A 79 -3.58 -4.51 17.37
CA GLU A 79 -2.86 -3.22 17.26
C GLU A 79 -1.40 -3.39 16.82
N GLU A 80 -0.74 -4.47 17.22
CA GLU A 80 0.65 -4.75 16.85
C GLU A 80 0.78 -5.03 15.35
N GLU A 81 -0.14 -5.81 14.78
CA GLU A 81 -0.21 -6.04 13.34
C GLU A 81 -0.46 -4.75 12.57
N LEU A 82 -1.40 -3.92 13.06
CA LEU A 82 -1.69 -2.62 12.45
C LEU A 82 -0.47 -1.69 12.47
N LYS A 83 0.25 -1.61 13.60
CA LYS A 83 1.49 -0.82 13.74
C LYS A 83 2.60 -1.36 12.84
N SER A 84 2.80 -2.67 12.79
CA SER A 84 3.78 -3.32 11.92
C SER A 84 3.51 -3.05 10.44
N ASN A 85 2.26 -3.17 10.01
CA ASN A 85 1.87 -2.92 8.63
C ASN A 85 1.99 -1.43 8.26
N LYS A 86 1.66 -0.53 9.19
CA LYS A 86 1.93 0.90 9.00
C LYS A 86 3.43 1.18 8.82
N ALA A 87 4.29 0.61 9.64
CA ALA A 87 5.73 0.82 9.54
C ALA A 87 6.30 0.34 8.18
N LYS A 88 5.78 -0.78 7.65
CA LYS A 88 6.13 -1.24 6.29
C LYS A 88 5.71 -0.24 5.22
N GLY A 89 4.49 0.30 5.32
CA GLY A 89 3.99 1.33 4.41
C GLY A 89 4.83 2.61 4.46
N ASP A 90 5.17 3.08 5.66
CA ASP A 90 6.03 4.26 5.86
C ASP A 90 7.44 4.01 5.28
N GLY A 91 7.99 2.80 5.44
CA GLY A 91 9.27 2.41 4.87
C GLY A 91 9.28 2.41 3.34
N LEU A 92 8.23 1.85 2.71
CA LEU A 92 8.08 1.87 1.26
C LEU A 92 7.99 3.30 0.72
N PHE A 93 7.19 4.16 1.37
CA PHE A 93 7.01 5.54 0.92
C PHE A 93 8.32 6.34 1.03
N LYS A 94 9.09 6.16 2.11
CA LYS A 94 10.43 6.76 2.25
C LYS A 94 11.42 6.28 1.18
N ALA A 95 11.37 4.99 0.83
CA ALA A 95 12.21 4.44 -0.22
C ALA A 95 11.87 5.06 -1.59
N LEU A 96 10.57 5.24 -1.87
CA LEU A 96 10.11 5.94 -3.07
C LEU A 96 10.61 7.38 -3.07
N GLU A 97 10.34 8.16 -2.01
CA GLU A 97 10.81 9.55 -1.86
C GLU A 97 12.31 9.67 -2.12
N GLY A 98 13.14 8.84 -1.47
CA GLY A 98 14.58 8.84 -1.66
C GLY A 98 15.00 8.54 -3.10
N TYR A 99 14.31 7.62 -3.77
CA TYR A 99 14.56 7.32 -5.18
C TYR A 99 14.22 8.51 -6.08
N VAL A 100 13.04 9.13 -5.92
CA VAL A 100 12.61 10.25 -6.78
C VAL A 100 13.51 11.46 -6.61
N LEU A 101 13.92 11.76 -5.37
CA LEU A 101 14.83 12.87 -5.07
C LEU A 101 16.23 12.66 -5.70
N ALA A 102 16.71 11.42 -5.70
CA ALA A 102 18.00 11.09 -6.31
C ALA A 102 17.94 11.00 -7.84
N ASN A 103 16.75 10.84 -8.42
CA ASN A 103 16.55 10.62 -9.85
C ASN A 103 15.40 11.52 -10.36
N PRO A 104 15.56 12.85 -10.43
CA PRO A 104 14.46 13.77 -10.76
C PRO A 104 13.92 13.61 -12.19
N ASP A 105 14.71 13.05 -13.11
CA ASP A 105 14.40 12.91 -14.54
C ASP A 105 14.04 11.46 -14.96
N TYR A 106 13.66 10.61 -14.00
CA TYR A 106 13.25 9.23 -14.27
C TYR A 106 11.95 9.16 -15.10
N ASN A 107 11.84 8.14 -15.97
CA ASN A 107 10.70 7.91 -16.88
C ASN A 107 9.76 6.81 -16.38
#